data_AF-A0A3R7KI94-F1
#
_entry.id   AF-A0A3R7KI94-F1
#
_cell.length_a   1.000
_cell.length_b   1.000
_cell.length_c   1.000
_cell.angle_alpha   90.00
_cell.angle_beta   90.00
_cell.angle_gamma   90.00
#
_symmetry.space_group_name_H-M   'P 1'
#
loop_
_entity.id
_entity.type
_entity.pdbx_description
1 polymer ?
#
loop_
_entity_poly.entity_id
_entity_poly.type
_entity_poly.pdbx_seq_one_letter_code
_entity_poly.pdbx_strand_id
1 'polypeptide(L)'
;MLRPFCSVPMVTLGEFDALEGAKAISVTEYYAYQEMDIFGPQLLRLSAVCGKTLLSSRVISGPLRPEYKERMKAIVARVLTSNDSDEESVLMLDPLAGGIASMSFCLEDILARGEKRRFCIIVTHPQSDELVRQWPLVSVFLNILLEEWSSATKRRLTLEYSTFPDLERYREEARKRSMRSLMCLISQNTESEVKAFKRVHCFFERAIPAFFGVEPLRIADSILEPTSIKQMKKRFEIELFLVNIVELDLDSPPGEHGCLAIDSGRILATDETLMVKPLSVWILEFLQNHTNSFREIEMLLTALLSGIQILIYGDDSFQCANLALSLSQILPRQLRCVTVFAEEYLMPYENRIISFGKRFCQRSHLDHIYTPENELSAMDTVCVGVSSEGSIVSVHAYDERVYAFAGARRHCSCTGAPTPNIVTQIVELFRSELASQIVSRTCRILQLRLESLVNDYVMRGKMYTRLFRQHEIKCNKGVLGLDDVSGNGNSLFTSISSPFRQFMSGFSLRRWYSASCGSFFLEKKPFSKGDASSFLKFLEGGELDAWVATNSDHNVLLFLGSGRGAM
;
A
#
# COMPACT_ATOMS: atom_id res chain seq x y z
N MET A 1 18.58 17.43 -8.15
CA MET A 1 18.03 16.29 -8.91
C MET A 1 16.60 16.64 -9.25
N LEU A 2 16.23 16.69 -10.53
CA LEU A 2 14.84 16.93 -10.96
C LEU A 2 14.02 15.68 -10.63
N ARG A 3 12.90 15.84 -9.91
CA ARG A 3 11.98 14.72 -9.63
C ARG A 3 11.44 14.16 -10.96
N PRO A 4 11.28 12.83 -11.08
CA PRO A 4 10.61 12.24 -12.23
C PRO A 4 9.19 12.79 -12.33
N PHE A 5 8.75 13.04 -13.56
CA PHE A 5 7.44 13.63 -13.87
C PHE A 5 6.27 12.71 -13.51
N CYS A 6 6.50 11.39 -13.56
CA CYS A 6 5.53 10.38 -13.18
C CYS A 6 6.20 9.37 -12.23
N SER A 7 5.72 9.27 -10.99
CA SER A 7 6.06 8.16 -10.08
C SER A 7 5.09 6.97 -10.22
N VAL A 8 3.99 7.17 -10.94
CA VAL A 8 2.93 6.18 -11.16
C VAL A 8 2.39 6.27 -12.59
N PRO A 9 1.69 5.24 -13.09
CA PRO A 9 1.00 5.29 -14.37
C PRO A 9 -0.08 6.37 -14.35
N MET A 10 -0.18 7.12 -15.44
CA MET A 10 -1.16 8.19 -15.57
C MET A 10 -1.73 8.24 -16.97
N VAL A 11 -2.97 8.70 -17.08
CA VAL A 11 -3.65 8.96 -18.35
C VAL A 11 -4.01 10.43 -18.43
N THR A 12 -3.54 11.11 -19.46
CA THR A 12 -3.83 12.52 -19.74
C THR A 12 -4.71 12.63 -20.98
N LEU A 13 -5.77 13.43 -20.88
CA LEU A 13 -6.58 13.84 -22.02
C LEU A 13 -6.07 15.18 -22.54
N GLY A 14 -5.70 15.20 -23.82
CA GLY A 14 -5.18 16.38 -24.51
C GLY A 14 -6.08 16.83 -25.67
N GLU A 15 -6.03 18.11 -25.97
CA GLU A 15 -6.72 18.74 -27.09
C GLU A 15 -5.79 19.70 -27.84
N PHE A 16 -6.02 19.85 -29.14
CA PHE A 16 -5.58 20.99 -29.92
C PHE A 16 -6.71 22.02 -30.09
N ASP A 17 -6.59 23.18 -29.47
CA ASP A 17 -7.46 24.33 -29.72
C ASP A 17 -6.78 25.28 -30.73
N ALA A 18 -7.52 25.78 -31.72
CA ALA A 18 -6.95 26.63 -32.76
C ALA A 18 -6.52 28.03 -32.23
N LEU A 19 -7.09 28.49 -31.12
CA LEU A 19 -6.77 29.75 -30.45
C LEU A 19 -5.74 29.56 -29.33
N GLU A 20 -5.92 28.53 -28.49
CA GLU A 20 -5.06 28.31 -27.31
C GLU A 20 -3.85 27.39 -27.60
N GLY A 21 -3.89 26.65 -28.70
CA GLY A 21 -2.91 25.62 -29.07
C GLY A 21 -3.14 24.30 -28.32
N ALA A 22 -2.06 23.52 -28.19
CA ALA A 22 -2.08 22.27 -27.42
C ALA A 22 -2.41 22.53 -25.93
N LYS A 23 -3.29 21.69 -25.36
CA LYS A 23 -3.76 21.80 -23.98
C LYS A 23 -3.99 20.44 -23.34
N ALA A 24 -3.62 20.30 -22.08
CA ALA A 24 -4.04 19.20 -21.23
C ALA A 24 -5.37 19.55 -20.56
N ILE A 25 -6.39 18.71 -20.75
CA ILE A 25 -7.75 18.91 -20.25
C ILE A 25 -7.85 18.39 -18.80
N SER A 26 -7.47 17.14 -18.60
CA SER A 26 -7.55 16.45 -17.33
C SER A 26 -6.50 15.35 -17.27
N VAL A 27 -6.14 14.98 -16.05
CA VAL A 27 -5.21 13.89 -15.76
C VAL A 27 -5.87 12.91 -14.81
N THR A 28 -5.56 11.64 -15.02
CA THR A 28 -6.01 10.53 -14.21
C THR A 28 -4.80 9.76 -13.72
N GLU A 29 -4.61 9.69 -12.41
CA GLU A 29 -3.43 9.13 -11.76
C GLU A 29 -3.77 7.81 -11.05
N TYR A 30 -3.03 6.74 -11.35
CA TYR A 30 -3.18 5.44 -10.69
C TYR A 30 -2.28 5.36 -9.46
N TYR A 31 -2.69 6.05 -8.40
CA TYR A 31 -1.90 6.16 -7.17
C TYR A 31 -1.71 4.79 -6.46
N ALA A 32 -2.66 3.86 -6.63
CA ALA A 32 -2.54 2.51 -6.04
C ALA A 32 -1.42 1.66 -6.69
N TYR A 33 -0.81 2.10 -7.81
CA TYR A 33 0.41 1.48 -8.33
C TYR A 33 1.56 1.50 -7.31
N GLN A 34 1.62 2.51 -6.44
CA GLN A 34 2.64 2.60 -5.38
C GLN A 34 2.58 1.39 -4.43
N GLU A 35 1.43 0.73 -4.34
CA GLU A 35 1.28 -0.49 -3.54
C GLU A 35 2.07 -1.68 -4.11
N MET A 36 2.49 -1.67 -5.37
CA MET A 36 3.17 -2.81 -6.00
C MET A 36 4.65 -2.96 -5.58
N ASP A 37 5.22 -1.94 -4.93
CA ASP A 37 6.55 -2.06 -4.35
C ASP A 37 6.56 -3.09 -3.19
N ILE A 38 7.69 -3.77 -2.99
CA ILE A 38 7.88 -4.87 -2.02
C ILE A 38 7.45 -4.46 -0.59
N PHE A 39 7.52 -3.16 -0.29
CA PHE A 39 7.13 -2.54 0.96
C PHE A 39 6.11 -1.42 0.77
N GLY A 40 5.25 -1.51 -0.26
CA GLY A 40 4.33 -0.46 -0.72
C GLY A 40 3.84 0.49 0.38
N PRO A 41 3.89 1.82 0.14
CA PRO A 41 3.73 2.77 1.22
C PRO A 41 2.28 2.79 1.67
N GLN A 42 2.07 2.68 2.99
CA GLN A 42 0.77 3.03 3.59
C GLN A 42 0.44 4.51 3.39
N LEU A 43 1.46 5.32 3.08
CA LEU A 43 1.34 6.70 2.67
C LEU A 43 1.46 6.82 1.15
N LEU A 44 0.32 6.76 0.47
CA LEU A 44 0.19 7.00 -0.97
C LEU A 44 0.34 8.49 -1.23
N ARG A 45 1.07 8.86 -2.29
CA ARG A 45 1.30 10.28 -2.62
C ARG A 45 0.71 10.62 -3.97
N LEU A 46 -0.02 11.71 -4.04
CA LEU A 46 -0.44 12.28 -5.31
C LEU A 46 0.72 13.03 -5.96
N SER A 47 0.96 12.73 -7.23
CA SER A 47 2.03 13.34 -8.00
C SER A 47 1.51 14.46 -8.89
N ALA A 48 0.36 14.29 -9.56
CA ALA A 48 0.04 15.11 -10.71
C ALA A 48 -1.27 15.90 -10.62
N VAL A 49 -2.19 15.53 -9.74
CA VAL A 49 -3.54 16.12 -9.67
C VAL A 49 -3.62 17.25 -8.63
N CYS A 50 -4.43 18.28 -8.90
CA CYS A 50 -4.76 19.39 -7.96
C CYS A 50 -6.24 19.79 -8.04
N GLY A 51 -6.67 20.81 -7.29
CA GLY A 51 -8.02 21.38 -7.35
C GLY A 51 -9.16 20.39 -7.14
N LYS A 52 -10.27 20.60 -7.84
CA LYS A 52 -11.45 19.72 -7.77
C LYS A 52 -11.19 18.40 -8.49
N THR A 53 -11.27 17.31 -7.74
CA THR A 53 -10.93 15.96 -8.18
C THR A 53 -12.00 14.94 -7.82
N LEU A 54 -11.99 13.84 -8.57
CA LEU A 54 -12.74 12.63 -8.29
C LEU A 54 -11.77 11.58 -7.77
N LEU A 55 -12.02 11.06 -6.58
CA LEU A 55 -11.27 9.98 -5.97
C LEU A 55 -12.12 8.70 -5.96
N SER A 56 -11.54 7.60 -6.44
CA SER A 56 -12.08 6.25 -6.29
C SER A 56 -11.14 5.39 -5.47
N SER A 57 -11.28 4.06 -5.50
CA SER A 57 -10.48 3.16 -4.66
C SER A 57 -9.01 3.06 -5.09
N ARG A 58 -8.71 3.30 -6.38
CA ARG A 58 -7.39 3.06 -6.98
C ARG A 58 -6.84 4.27 -7.76
N VAL A 59 -7.73 5.10 -8.29
CA VAL A 59 -7.42 6.18 -9.21
C VAL A 59 -8.00 7.51 -8.71
N ILE A 60 -7.31 8.60 -9.03
CA ILE A 60 -7.81 9.96 -8.87
C ILE A 60 -7.81 10.67 -10.23
N SER A 61 -8.84 11.47 -10.52
CA SER A 61 -8.92 12.26 -11.76
C SER A 61 -9.22 13.72 -11.46
N GLY A 62 -8.58 14.63 -12.20
CA GLY A 62 -8.83 16.06 -12.06
C GLY A 62 -7.90 16.92 -12.91
N PRO A 63 -7.79 18.23 -12.61
CA PRO A 63 -6.87 19.10 -13.31
C PRO A 63 -5.42 18.80 -12.93
N LEU A 64 -4.52 19.07 -13.90
CA LEU A 64 -3.09 18.85 -13.75
C LEU A 64 -2.46 19.97 -12.91
N ARG A 65 -1.56 19.61 -11.99
CA ARG A 65 -0.78 20.55 -11.19
C ARG A 65 -0.07 21.59 -12.08
N PRO A 66 -0.02 22.87 -11.65
CA PRO A 66 0.59 23.94 -12.43
C PRO A 66 2.03 23.65 -12.88
N GLU A 67 2.82 23.00 -12.02
CA GLU A 67 4.22 22.63 -12.28
C GLU A 67 4.39 21.71 -13.49
N TYR A 68 3.38 20.88 -13.79
CA TYR A 68 3.41 19.92 -14.87
C TYR A 68 2.69 20.39 -16.14
N LYS A 69 1.98 21.52 -16.07
CA LYS A 69 1.12 22.03 -17.14
C LYS A 69 1.89 22.33 -18.42
N GLU A 70 2.99 23.08 -18.32
CA GLU A 70 3.81 23.45 -19.49
C GLU A 70 4.50 22.22 -20.12
N ARG A 71 4.97 21.29 -19.29
CA ARG A 71 5.59 20.07 -19.79
C ARG A 71 4.58 19.18 -20.50
N MET A 72 3.41 18.97 -19.91
CA MET A 72 2.37 18.18 -20.54
C MET A 72 1.85 18.86 -21.82
N LYS A 73 1.76 20.19 -21.84
CA LYS A 73 1.47 20.95 -23.07
C LYS A 73 2.48 20.64 -24.18
N ALA A 74 3.78 20.57 -23.86
CA ALA A 74 4.81 20.18 -24.84
C ALA A 74 4.69 18.72 -25.28
N ILE A 75 4.32 17.79 -24.38
CA ILE A 75 4.06 16.38 -24.74
C ILE A 75 2.85 16.28 -25.68
N VAL A 76 1.74 16.93 -25.33
CA VAL A 76 0.51 16.98 -26.16
C VAL A 76 0.82 17.57 -27.53
N ALA A 77 1.56 18.67 -27.59
CA ALA A 77 1.99 19.26 -28.86
C ALA A 77 2.80 18.27 -29.70
N ARG A 78 3.81 17.59 -29.12
CA ARG A 78 4.61 16.58 -29.83
C ARG A 78 3.76 15.45 -30.40
N VAL A 79 2.88 14.87 -29.57
CA VAL A 79 1.96 13.78 -29.96
C VAL A 79 1.04 14.19 -31.10
N LEU A 80 0.52 15.42 -31.05
CA LEU A 80 -0.37 15.92 -32.10
C LEU A 80 0.38 16.27 -33.39
N THR A 81 1.63 16.74 -33.31
CA THR A 81 2.46 17.02 -34.49
C THR A 81 3.01 15.75 -35.16
N SER A 82 3.31 14.70 -34.39
CA SER A 82 3.69 13.40 -34.96
C SER A 82 2.57 12.75 -35.75
N ASN A 83 1.33 13.22 -35.60
CA ASN A 83 0.19 12.70 -36.32
C ASN A 83 0.02 13.31 -37.72
N ASP A 84 0.82 14.32 -38.09
CA ASP A 84 0.87 14.82 -39.47
C ASP A 84 1.52 13.79 -40.43
N SER A 85 2.01 12.64 -39.91
CA SER A 85 2.49 11.48 -40.67
C SER A 85 1.52 10.30 -40.74
N ASP A 86 0.21 10.51 -40.50
CA ASP A 86 -0.87 9.50 -40.55
C ASP A 86 -0.76 8.35 -39.51
N GLU A 87 0.04 8.50 -38.45
CA GLU A 87 0.16 7.48 -37.39
C GLU A 87 -0.85 7.68 -36.25
N GLU A 88 -1.92 6.86 -36.19
CA GLU A 88 -2.96 6.94 -35.15
C GLU A 88 -2.43 6.72 -33.71
N SER A 89 -1.30 6.02 -33.56
CA SER A 89 -0.69 5.70 -32.28
C SER A 89 0.81 5.98 -32.26
N VAL A 90 1.30 6.59 -31.18
CA VAL A 90 2.73 6.91 -31.01
C VAL A 90 3.24 6.37 -29.68
N LEU A 91 4.36 5.64 -29.74
CA LEU A 91 5.16 5.20 -28.60
C LEU A 91 6.48 5.97 -28.61
N MET A 92 6.78 6.68 -27.52
CA MET A 92 8.01 7.43 -27.37
C MET A 92 8.58 7.31 -25.95
N LEU A 93 9.88 7.54 -25.84
CA LEU A 93 10.58 7.62 -24.56
C LEU A 93 10.81 9.09 -24.23
N ASP A 94 10.39 9.50 -23.04
CA ASP A 94 10.70 10.83 -22.50
C ASP A 94 11.63 10.69 -21.29
N PRO A 95 12.79 11.39 -21.27
CA PRO A 95 13.76 11.26 -20.19
C PRO A 95 13.22 11.57 -18.78
N LEU A 96 12.10 12.27 -18.68
CA LEU A 96 11.53 12.74 -17.42
C LEU A 96 10.17 12.12 -17.12
N ALA A 97 9.37 11.80 -18.13
CA ALA A 97 8.06 11.14 -17.99
C ALA A 97 8.10 9.60 -18.14
N GLY A 98 9.25 9.03 -18.52
CA GLY A 98 9.39 7.59 -18.72
C GLY A 98 8.85 7.15 -20.07
N GLY A 99 8.09 6.06 -20.09
CA GLY A 99 7.38 5.61 -21.29
C GLY A 99 6.16 6.49 -21.57
N ILE A 100 6.00 6.93 -22.82
CA ILE A 100 4.81 7.62 -23.29
C ILE A 100 4.21 6.80 -24.43
N ALA A 101 2.94 6.46 -24.28
CA ALA A 101 2.12 5.87 -25.33
C ALA A 101 0.94 6.79 -25.57
N SER A 102 0.55 6.97 -26.82
CA SER A 102 -0.53 7.90 -27.14
C SER A 102 -1.37 7.44 -28.30
N MET A 103 -2.63 7.85 -28.29
CA MET A 103 -3.58 7.60 -29.35
C MET A 103 -4.27 8.90 -29.69
N SER A 104 -4.15 9.31 -30.94
CA SER A 104 -4.71 10.54 -31.46
C SER A 104 -6.05 10.24 -32.15
N PHE A 105 -7.00 11.14 -32.07
CA PHE A 105 -8.32 10.93 -32.66
C PHE A 105 -9.04 12.24 -32.95
N CYS A 106 -10.06 12.15 -33.81
CA CYS A 106 -10.92 13.27 -34.13
C CYS A 106 -12.37 13.00 -33.69
N LEU A 107 -12.99 13.99 -33.07
CA LEU A 107 -14.42 13.98 -32.77
C LEU A 107 -15.15 15.04 -33.59
N GLU A 108 -16.40 14.74 -33.91
CA GLU A 108 -17.27 15.63 -34.68
C GLU A 108 -17.82 16.75 -33.78
N ASP A 109 -17.74 17.99 -34.27
CA ASP A 109 -18.22 19.18 -33.55
C ASP A 109 -18.68 20.24 -34.56
N ILE A 110 -20.00 20.52 -34.59
CA ILE A 110 -20.61 21.46 -35.55
C ILE A 110 -20.06 22.89 -35.47
N LEU A 111 -19.50 23.27 -34.32
CA LEU A 111 -18.94 24.60 -34.04
C LEU A 111 -17.47 24.71 -34.45
N ALA A 112 -16.80 23.57 -34.71
CA ALA A 112 -15.41 23.55 -35.12
C ALA A 112 -15.21 23.85 -36.61
N ARG A 113 -14.04 24.41 -36.95
CA ARG A 113 -13.65 24.61 -38.34
C ARG A 113 -13.43 23.24 -38.99
N GLY A 114 -14.20 22.93 -40.04
CA GLY A 114 -14.17 21.61 -40.67
C GLY A 114 -14.92 20.53 -39.88
N GLU A 115 -15.75 20.94 -38.92
CA GLU A 115 -16.67 20.09 -38.15
C GLU A 115 -15.99 18.96 -37.36
N LYS A 116 -14.68 19.08 -37.15
CA LYS A 116 -13.85 18.11 -36.44
C LYS A 116 -12.89 18.80 -35.51
N ARG A 117 -12.64 18.17 -34.37
CA ARG A 117 -11.65 18.58 -33.36
C ARG A 117 -10.66 17.46 -33.12
N ARG A 118 -9.40 17.83 -32.94
CA ARG A 118 -8.29 16.90 -32.71
C ARG A 118 -8.04 16.76 -31.22
N PHE A 119 -8.04 15.52 -30.75
CA PHE A 119 -7.78 15.14 -29.37
C PHE A 119 -6.71 14.06 -29.32
N CYS A 120 -6.12 13.85 -28.14
CA CYS A 120 -5.24 12.73 -27.89
C CYS A 120 -5.44 12.19 -26.47
N ILE A 121 -5.32 10.87 -26.32
CA ILE A 121 -5.16 10.22 -25.03
C ILE A 121 -3.69 9.84 -24.89
N ILE A 122 -3.06 10.22 -23.78
CA ILE A 122 -1.65 9.98 -23.50
C ILE A 122 -1.55 9.15 -22.23
N VAL A 123 -0.97 7.97 -22.33
CA VAL A 123 -0.66 7.07 -21.22
C VAL A 123 0.82 7.19 -20.91
N THR A 124 1.16 7.60 -19.69
CA THR A 124 2.54 7.69 -19.21
C THR A 124 2.80 6.63 -18.16
N HIS A 125 3.99 6.05 -18.18
CA HIS A 125 4.39 4.99 -17.25
C HIS A 125 5.85 5.18 -16.81
N PRO A 126 6.18 5.04 -15.50
CA PRO A 126 7.55 5.20 -15.03
C PRO A 126 8.53 4.19 -15.65
N GLN A 127 8.05 2.97 -15.91
CA GLN A 127 8.80 1.89 -16.58
C GLN A 127 8.37 1.77 -18.05
N SER A 128 9.24 2.14 -18.98
CA SER A 128 8.88 2.14 -20.41
C SER A 128 8.65 0.75 -21.00
N ASP A 129 9.36 -0.26 -20.48
CA ASP A 129 9.24 -1.65 -20.91
C ASP A 129 7.88 -2.25 -20.53
N GLU A 130 7.35 -1.92 -19.35
CA GLU A 130 6.01 -2.33 -18.93
C GLU A 130 4.94 -1.72 -19.85
N LEU A 131 5.06 -0.43 -20.19
CA LEU A 131 4.14 0.24 -21.10
C LEU A 131 4.14 -0.38 -22.50
N VAL A 132 5.33 -0.65 -23.06
CA VAL A 132 5.45 -1.29 -24.39
C VAL A 132 4.83 -2.68 -24.38
N ARG A 133 5.04 -3.46 -23.32
CA ARG A 133 4.43 -4.80 -23.17
C ARG A 133 2.91 -4.75 -23.11
N GLN A 134 2.35 -3.77 -22.40
CA GLN A 134 0.90 -3.64 -22.21
C GLN A 134 0.20 -2.83 -23.30
N TRP A 135 0.95 -2.17 -24.20
CA TRP A 135 0.38 -1.28 -25.21
C TRP A 135 -0.73 -1.92 -26.06
N PRO A 136 -0.62 -3.17 -26.56
CA PRO A 136 -1.68 -3.73 -27.40
C PRO A 136 -2.99 -3.94 -26.62
N LEU A 137 -2.92 -4.15 -25.30
CA LEU A 137 -4.11 -4.22 -24.45
C LEU A 137 -4.69 -2.82 -24.22
N VAL A 138 -3.82 -1.86 -23.88
CA VAL A 138 -4.19 -0.46 -23.68
C VAL A 138 -4.89 0.08 -24.93
N SER A 139 -4.34 -0.14 -26.13
CA SER A 139 -4.91 0.35 -27.38
C SER A 139 -6.30 -0.23 -27.67
N VAL A 140 -6.52 -1.53 -27.43
CA VAL A 140 -7.85 -2.15 -27.55
C VAL A 140 -8.87 -1.43 -26.66
N PHE A 141 -8.51 -1.17 -25.41
CA PHE A 141 -9.40 -0.50 -24.47
C PHE A 141 -9.68 0.96 -24.84
N LEU A 142 -8.65 1.68 -25.29
CA LEU A 142 -8.83 3.04 -25.77
C LEU A 142 -9.74 3.06 -27.02
N ASN A 143 -9.63 2.07 -27.91
CA ASN A 143 -10.51 1.94 -29.07
C ASN A 143 -11.98 1.72 -28.66
N ILE A 144 -12.23 0.91 -27.63
CA ILE A 144 -13.58 0.74 -27.05
C ILE A 144 -14.15 2.08 -26.60
N LEU A 145 -13.35 2.87 -25.87
CA LEU A 145 -13.74 4.19 -25.36
C LEU A 145 -13.99 5.17 -26.52
N LEU A 146 -13.14 5.18 -27.53
CA LEU A 146 -13.26 6.07 -28.69
C LEU A 146 -14.46 5.73 -29.57
N GLU A 147 -14.81 4.45 -29.74
CA GLU A 147 -16.03 4.05 -30.45
C GLU A 147 -17.28 4.63 -29.77
N GLU A 148 -17.34 4.59 -28.44
CA GLU A 148 -18.43 5.17 -27.65
C GLU A 148 -18.49 6.69 -27.84
N TRP A 149 -17.35 7.38 -27.74
CA TRP A 149 -17.27 8.84 -27.89
C TRP A 149 -17.60 9.29 -29.32
N SER A 150 -17.11 8.58 -30.33
CA SER A 150 -17.42 8.86 -31.74
C SER A 150 -18.93 8.67 -32.01
N SER A 151 -19.54 7.63 -31.45
CA SER A 151 -20.99 7.40 -31.60
C SER A 151 -21.83 8.49 -30.92
N ALA A 152 -21.43 8.94 -29.72
CA ALA A 152 -22.11 10.01 -29.00
C ALA A 152 -22.03 11.36 -29.75
N THR A 153 -20.86 11.70 -30.27
CA THR A 153 -20.63 12.96 -31.00
C THR A 153 -21.33 13.00 -32.35
N LYS A 154 -21.34 11.87 -33.09
CA LYS A 154 -22.14 11.73 -34.33
C LYS A 154 -23.63 11.97 -34.10
N ARG A 155 -24.20 11.33 -33.07
CA ARG A 155 -25.61 11.52 -32.69
C ARG A 155 -25.89 12.98 -32.36
N ARG A 156 -24.99 13.62 -31.61
CA ARG A 156 -25.10 15.04 -31.29
C ARG A 156 -25.04 15.93 -32.53
N LEU A 157 -24.08 15.71 -33.42
CA LEU A 157 -23.94 16.43 -34.68
C LEU A 157 -25.25 16.37 -35.49
N THR A 158 -25.82 15.18 -35.64
CA THR A 158 -27.09 15.01 -36.38
C THR A 158 -28.27 15.76 -35.76
N LEU A 159 -28.31 15.84 -34.43
CA LEU A 159 -29.35 16.55 -33.69
C LEU A 159 -29.15 18.08 -33.75
N GLU A 160 -27.92 18.55 -33.67
CA GLU A 160 -27.61 19.98 -33.79
C GLU A 160 -27.93 20.51 -35.20
N TYR A 161 -27.66 19.72 -36.24
CA TYR A 161 -28.05 20.05 -37.63
C TYR A 161 -29.56 20.22 -37.83
N SER A 162 -30.39 19.46 -37.13
CA SER A 162 -31.85 19.58 -37.24
C SER A 162 -32.43 20.71 -36.38
N THR A 163 -31.67 21.21 -35.40
CA THR A 163 -32.17 22.14 -34.38
C THR A 163 -31.73 23.58 -34.63
N PHE A 164 -30.55 23.82 -35.23
CA PHE A 164 -30.02 25.17 -35.44
C PHE A 164 -30.35 25.71 -36.84
N PRO A 165 -31.22 26.75 -36.97
CA PRO A 165 -31.55 27.34 -38.27
C PRO A 165 -30.43 28.22 -38.85
N ASP A 166 -29.61 28.88 -38.00
CA ASP A 166 -28.56 29.83 -38.40
C ASP A 166 -27.15 29.37 -38.01
N LEU A 167 -26.73 28.21 -38.53
CA LEU A 167 -25.44 27.58 -38.17
C LEU A 167 -24.21 28.47 -38.43
N GLU A 168 -24.21 29.27 -39.49
CA GLU A 168 -23.07 30.13 -39.83
C GLU A 168 -22.82 31.20 -38.77
N ARG A 169 -23.89 31.82 -38.25
CA ARG A 169 -23.79 32.80 -37.17
C ARG A 169 -23.24 32.17 -35.90
N TYR A 170 -23.72 30.98 -35.52
CA TYR A 170 -23.18 30.25 -34.37
C TYR A 170 -21.72 29.87 -34.54
N ARG A 171 -21.29 29.50 -35.75
CA ARG A 171 -19.87 29.24 -36.06
C ARG A 171 -19.01 30.50 -35.94
N GLU A 172 -19.50 31.64 -36.40
CA GLU A 172 -18.79 32.91 -36.26
C GLU A 172 -18.68 33.37 -34.80
N GLU A 173 -19.74 33.18 -34.01
CA GLU A 173 -19.72 33.45 -32.58
C GLU A 173 -18.79 32.50 -31.83
N ALA A 174 -18.77 31.21 -32.20
CA ALA A 174 -17.86 30.22 -31.63
C ALA A 174 -16.38 30.54 -31.92
N ARG A 175 -16.05 31.09 -33.09
CA ARG A 175 -14.67 31.53 -33.41
C ARG A 175 -14.14 32.63 -32.49
N LYS A 176 -15.02 33.36 -31.80
CA LYS A 176 -14.66 34.45 -30.87
C LYS A 176 -14.54 33.99 -29.42
N ARG A 177 -14.85 32.72 -29.12
CA ARG A 177 -14.86 32.15 -27.77
C ARG A 177 -14.03 30.88 -27.72
N SER A 178 -13.65 30.44 -26.52
CA SER A 178 -13.05 29.12 -26.33
C SER A 178 -14.02 28.03 -26.77
N MET A 179 -13.51 26.96 -27.36
CA MET A 179 -14.31 25.82 -27.77
C MET A 179 -15.02 25.16 -26.57
N ARG A 180 -16.17 24.53 -26.80
CA ARG A 180 -16.89 23.76 -25.75
C ARG A 180 -16.00 22.66 -25.19
N SER A 181 -16.11 22.31 -23.92
CA SER A 181 -15.24 21.27 -23.34
C SER A 181 -15.47 19.88 -23.97
N LEU A 182 -14.45 19.01 -23.89
CA LEU A 182 -14.57 17.60 -24.30
C LEU A 182 -15.71 16.88 -23.57
N MET A 183 -15.84 17.12 -22.26
CA MET A 183 -16.87 16.50 -21.43
C MET A 183 -18.28 16.93 -21.85
N CYS A 184 -18.46 18.18 -22.27
CA CYS A 184 -19.69 18.62 -22.92
C CYS A 184 -19.89 17.91 -24.25
N LEU A 185 -18.85 17.73 -25.08
CA LEU A 185 -18.98 17.11 -26.39
C LEU A 185 -19.41 15.62 -26.32
N ILE A 186 -18.85 14.87 -25.36
CA ILE A 186 -19.11 13.43 -25.18
C ILE A 186 -20.30 13.10 -24.26
N SER A 187 -20.99 14.12 -23.73
CA SER A 187 -22.15 13.94 -22.86
C SER A 187 -23.27 13.21 -23.61
N GLN A 188 -23.88 12.21 -22.98
CA GLN A 188 -24.97 11.45 -23.60
C GLN A 188 -26.34 12.05 -23.23
N ASN A 189 -27.18 12.33 -24.23
CA ASN A 189 -28.51 12.90 -24.04
C ASN A 189 -28.48 14.24 -23.26
N THR A 190 -29.20 14.33 -22.13
CA THR A 190 -29.25 15.48 -21.22
C THR A 190 -28.26 15.36 -20.04
N GLU A 191 -27.23 14.52 -20.18
CA GLU A 191 -26.18 14.36 -19.18
C GLU A 191 -25.43 15.68 -18.94
N SER A 192 -25.26 16.05 -17.68
CA SER A 192 -24.41 17.19 -17.28
C SER A 192 -22.92 16.86 -17.47
N GLU A 193 -22.11 17.88 -17.73
CA GLU A 193 -20.64 17.74 -17.89
C GLU A 193 -19.96 16.96 -16.75
N VAL A 194 -20.40 17.19 -15.50
CA VAL A 194 -19.88 16.49 -14.31
C VAL A 194 -20.14 14.99 -14.36
N LYS A 195 -21.31 14.57 -14.87
CA LYS A 195 -21.67 13.15 -15.01
C LYS A 195 -20.84 12.48 -16.11
N ALA A 196 -20.62 13.19 -17.22
CA ALA A 196 -19.73 12.72 -18.28
C ALA A 196 -18.30 12.52 -17.74
N PHE A 197 -17.79 13.46 -16.93
CA PHE A 197 -16.49 13.32 -16.30
C PHE A 197 -16.43 12.14 -15.31
N LYS A 198 -17.47 11.92 -14.50
CA LYS A 198 -17.58 10.73 -13.64
C LYS A 198 -17.55 9.43 -14.43
N ARG A 199 -18.25 9.34 -15.57
CA ARG A 199 -18.23 8.17 -16.45
C ARG A 199 -16.82 7.88 -16.99
N VAL A 200 -16.10 8.92 -17.41
CA VAL A 200 -14.70 8.80 -17.86
C VAL A 200 -13.79 8.36 -16.71
N HIS A 201 -13.97 8.92 -15.50
CA HIS A 201 -13.23 8.50 -14.31
C HIS A 201 -13.47 7.03 -13.97
N CYS A 202 -14.72 6.56 -13.94
CA CYS A 202 -15.06 5.16 -13.71
C CYS A 202 -14.40 4.22 -14.73
N PHE A 203 -14.33 4.63 -15.99
CA PHE A 203 -13.65 3.86 -17.03
C PHE A 203 -12.18 3.64 -16.67
N PHE A 204 -11.46 4.70 -16.28
CA PHE A 204 -10.05 4.59 -15.93
C PHE A 204 -9.79 3.89 -14.59
N GLU A 205 -10.67 4.04 -13.59
CA GLU A 205 -10.62 3.27 -12.34
C GLU A 205 -10.63 1.75 -12.58
N ARG A 206 -11.29 1.29 -13.66
CA ARG A 206 -11.36 -0.12 -14.03
C ARG A 206 -10.26 -0.53 -15.01
N ALA A 207 -10.01 0.30 -16.01
CA ALA A 207 -9.07 0.01 -17.09
C ALA A 207 -7.61 0.03 -16.60
N ILE A 208 -7.18 1.06 -15.86
CA ILE A 208 -5.77 1.21 -15.50
C ILE A 208 -5.27 0.06 -14.60
N PRO A 209 -5.99 -0.37 -13.55
CA PRO A 209 -5.58 -1.54 -12.77
C PRO A 209 -5.61 -2.85 -13.55
N ALA A 210 -6.41 -2.95 -14.62
CA ALA A 210 -6.39 -4.13 -15.48
C ALA A 210 -5.10 -4.21 -16.32
N PHE A 211 -4.45 -3.06 -16.60
CA PHE A 211 -3.21 -2.99 -17.37
C PHE A 211 -1.96 -3.11 -16.49
N PHE A 212 -1.95 -2.40 -15.35
CA PHE A 212 -0.77 -2.19 -14.51
C PHE A 212 -0.97 -2.61 -13.05
N GLY A 213 -2.04 -3.33 -12.72
CA GLY A 213 -2.30 -3.80 -11.36
C GLY A 213 -1.49 -5.03 -10.97
N VAL A 214 -1.75 -5.56 -9.76
CA VAL A 214 -1.04 -6.73 -9.17
C VAL A 214 -1.11 -7.97 -10.07
N GLU A 215 -2.27 -8.20 -10.69
CA GLU A 215 -2.49 -9.26 -11.67
C GLU A 215 -2.97 -8.61 -12.97
N PRO A 216 -2.04 -8.08 -13.81
CA PRO A 216 -2.42 -7.42 -15.04
C PRO A 216 -2.96 -8.46 -16.02
N LEU A 217 -3.98 -8.07 -16.79
CA LEU A 217 -4.48 -8.92 -17.87
C LEU A 217 -3.35 -9.16 -18.86
N ARG A 218 -3.01 -10.43 -19.08
CA ARG A 218 -2.01 -10.80 -20.09
C ARG A 218 -2.71 -11.09 -21.39
N ILE A 219 -2.20 -10.51 -22.47
CA ILE A 219 -2.64 -10.84 -23.82
C ILE A 219 -2.20 -12.27 -24.12
N ALA A 220 -3.14 -13.22 -24.00
CA ALA A 220 -3.04 -14.46 -24.76
C ALA A 220 -3.55 -14.17 -26.18
N ASP A 221 -3.02 -14.86 -27.18
CA ASP A 221 -3.40 -14.67 -28.59
C ASP A 221 -4.94 -14.79 -28.82
N SER A 222 -5.66 -15.44 -27.90
CA SER A 222 -7.13 -15.58 -27.89
C SER A 222 -7.93 -14.35 -27.41
N ILE A 223 -7.30 -13.38 -26.76
CA ILE A 223 -7.97 -12.19 -26.19
C ILE A 223 -8.28 -11.14 -27.28
N LEU A 224 -7.54 -11.16 -28.38
CA LEU A 224 -7.76 -10.29 -29.54
C LEU A 224 -8.91 -10.75 -30.45
N GLU A 225 -9.58 -11.87 -30.12
CA GLU A 225 -10.78 -12.27 -30.84
C GLU A 225 -11.93 -11.26 -30.61
N PRO A 226 -12.71 -10.91 -31.64
CA PRO A 226 -13.80 -9.93 -31.54
C PRO A 226 -14.92 -10.36 -30.57
N THR A 227 -15.05 -11.66 -30.30
CA THR A 227 -15.92 -12.25 -29.28
C THR A 227 -15.44 -11.92 -27.86
N SER A 228 -14.14 -12.04 -27.60
CA SER A 228 -13.48 -11.70 -26.33
C SER A 228 -13.59 -10.20 -26.04
N ILE A 229 -13.43 -9.34 -27.05
CA ILE A 229 -13.61 -7.88 -26.93
C ILE A 229 -15.05 -7.54 -26.52
N LYS A 230 -16.06 -8.17 -27.13
CA LYS A 230 -17.48 -7.96 -26.74
C LYS A 230 -17.78 -8.43 -25.32
N GLN A 231 -17.18 -9.53 -24.89
CA GLN A 231 -17.33 -10.02 -23.51
C GLN A 231 -16.67 -9.07 -22.52
N MET A 232 -15.48 -8.54 -22.84
CA MET A 232 -14.83 -7.51 -22.03
C MET A 232 -15.68 -6.24 -21.95
N LYS A 233 -16.19 -5.71 -23.07
CA LYS A 233 -17.10 -4.55 -23.08
C LYS A 233 -18.26 -4.73 -22.11
N LYS A 234 -18.98 -5.86 -22.20
CA LYS A 234 -20.10 -6.16 -21.29
C LYS A 234 -19.69 -6.22 -19.83
N ARG A 235 -18.51 -6.79 -19.55
CA ARG A 235 -17.98 -6.85 -18.18
C ARG A 235 -17.66 -5.46 -17.63
N PHE A 236 -17.02 -4.61 -18.43
CA PHE A 236 -16.76 -3.21 -18.03
C PHE A 236 -18.07 -2.45 -17.81
N GLU A 237 -19.03 -2.56 -18.74
CA GLU A 237 -20.34 -1.89 -18.60
C GLU A 237 -21.05 -2.23 -17.29
N ILE A 238 -21.00 -3.49 -16.83
CA ILE A 238 -21.59 -3.91 -15.56
C ILE A 238 -20.78 -3.37 -14.37
N GLU A 239 -19.45 -3.44 -14.42
CA GLU A 239 -18.57 -3.08 -13.32
C GLU A 239 -18.41 -1.55 -13.12
N LEU A 240 -18.68 -0.74 -14.15
CA LEU A 240 -18.60 0.73 -14.09
C LEU A 240 -19.55 1.33 -13.04
N PHE A 241 -20.72 0.72 -12.82
CA PHE A 241 -21.72 1.21 -11.85
C PHE A 241 -21.38 0.88 -10.40
N LEU A 242 -20.36 0.06 -10.15
CA LEU A 242 -19.94 -0.37 -8.82
C LEU A 242 -18.80 0.47 -8.23
N VAL A 243 -18.41 1.56 -8.90
CA VAL A 243 -17.33 2.43 -8.45
C VAL A 243 -17.86 3.46 -7.47
N ASN A 244 -17.36 3.44 -6.24
CA ASN A 244 -17.60 4.50 -5.27
C ASN A 244 -16.69 5.70 -5.59
N ILE A 245 -17.31 6.86 -5.83
CA ILE A 245 -16.60 8.11 -6.14
C ILE A 245 -16.81 9.10 -5.00
N VAL A 246 -15.70 9.67 -4.52
CA VAL A 246 -15.68 10.79 -3.59
C VAL A 246 -15.21 12.04 -4.33
N GLU A 247 -15.97 13.13 -4.21
CA GLU A 247 -15.56 14.44 -4.74
C GLU A 247 -14.71 15.15 -3.70
N LEU A 248 -13.55 15.66 -4.12
CA LEU A 248 -12.58 16.32 -3.24
C LEU A 248 -12.10 17.61 -3.88
N ASP A 249 -11.79 18.61 -3.06
CA ASP A 249 -11.08 19.80 -3.49
C ASP A 249 -9.71 19.82 -2.84
N LEU A 250 -8.68 19.48 -3.62
CA LEU A 250 -7.28 19.41 -3.15
C LEU A 250 -6.69 20.79 -2.86
N ASP A 251 -7.27 21.87 -3.41
CA ASP A 251 -6.83 23.24 -3.09
C ASP A 251 -7.34 23.69 -1.72
N SER A 252 -8.37 23.01 -1.19
CA SER A 252 -8.90 23.18 0.17
C SER A 252 -8.93 21.82 0.85
N PRO A 253 -7.77 21.24 1.22
CA PRO A 253 -7.69 19.86 1.66
C PRO A 253 -8.66 19.62 2.82
N PRO A 254 -9.43 18.51 2.82
CA PRO A 254 -10.51 18.28 3.76
C PRO A 254 -10.06 17.98 5.21
N GLY A 255 -8.75 18.05 5.51
CA GLY A 255 -8.19 17.71 6.82
C GLY A 255 -7.10 18.70 7.26
N GLU A 256 -6.82 18.72 8.57
CA GLU A 256 -5.91 19.68 9.23
C GLU A 256 -4.45 19.62 8.74
N HIS A 257 -4.06 18.57 7.97
CA HIS A 257 -2.67 18.33 7.55
C HIS A 257 -2.49 17.76 6.12
N GLY A 258 -3.48 17.89 5.22
CA GLY A 258 -3.33 17.42 3.82
C GLY A 258 -3.25 15.89 3.66
N CYS A 259 -3.94 15.15 4.53
CA CYS A 259 -4.04 13.68 4.51
C CYS A 259 -5.49 13.24 4.36
N LEU A 260 -5.69 12.15 3.61
CA LEU A 260 -6.98 11.47 3.45
C LEU A 260 -6.82 10.00 3.84
N ALA A 261 -7.57 9.53 4.82
CA ALA A 261 -7.67 8.10 5.09
C ALA A 261 -8.49 7.43 3.96
N ILE A 262 -7.92 6.41 3.34
CA ILE A 262 -8.55 5.55 2.34
C ILE A 262 -8.61 4.15 2.94
N ASP A 263 -9.73 3.45 2.75
CA ASP A 263 -10.04 2.08 3.18
C ASP A 263 -8.86 1.27 3.73
N SER A 264 -9.06 0.67 4.92
CA SER A 264 -8.09 -0.19 5.62
C SER A 264 -6.74 0.47 5.90
N GLY A 265 -6.76 1.69 6.45
CA GLY A 265 -5.56 2.33 7.02
C GLY A 265 -4.52 2.84 6.03
N ARG A 266 -4.91 3.04 4.77
CA ARG A 266 -4.09 3.77 3.79
C ARG A 266 -4.29 5.27 4.01
N ILE A 267 -3.23 6.04 3.82
CA ILE A 267 -3.27 7.50 3.84
C ILE A 267 -2.86 7.99 2.47
N LEU A 268 -3.71 8.80 1.84
CA LEU A 268 -3.37 9.57 0.67
C LEU A 268 -2.92 10.97 1.10
N ALA A 269 -1.66 11.27 0.86
CA ALA A 269 -1.10 12.61 0.99
C ALA A 269 -1.54 13.47 -0.20
N THR A 270 -2.30 14.53 0.06
CA THR A 270 -2.76 15.49 -0.95
C THR A 270 -1.73 16.58 -1.22
N ASP A 271 -0.93 16.95 -0.20
CA ASP A 271 0.12 17.98 -0.29
C ASP A 271 1.54 17.40 -0.34
N GLU A 272 2.48 18.21 -0.82
CA GLU A 272 3.87 17.80 -0.95
C GLU A 272 4.59 17.70 0.41
N THR A 273 5.13 16.49 0.64
CA THR A 273 6.11 16.08 1.66
C THR A 273 5.59 15.81 3.07
N LEU A 274 4.58 14.94 3.17
CA LEU A 274 4.47 14.07 4.34
C LEU A 274 5.72 13.19 4.46
N MET A 275 6.67 13.61 5.28
CA MET A 275 7.86 12.82 5.61
C MET A 275 7.55 11.95 6.83
N VAL A 276 7.43 10.65 6.60
CA VAL A 276 7.38 9.68 7.70
C VAL A 276 8.75 9.69 8.36
N LYS A 277 8.77 9.96 9.66
CA LYS A 277 10.00 10.00 10.46
C LYS A 277 10.45 8.56 10.67
N PRO A 278 11.67 8.15 10.27
CA PRO A 278 12.08 6.75 10.40
C PRO A 278 12.01 6.25 11.84
N LEU A 279 11.64 4.98 12.06
CA LEU A 279 11.52 4.40 13.41
C LEU A 279 12.81 4.55 14.22
N SER A 280 13.96 4.44 13.56
CA SER A 280 15.27 4.68 14.19
C SER A 280 15.40 6.06 14.87
N VAL A 281 14.79 7.10 14.31
CA VAL A 281 14.81 8.45 14.90
C VAL A 281 13.89 8.51 16.11
N TRP A 282 12.68 7.95 16.02
CA TRP A 282 11.74 7.86 17.15
C TRP A 282 12.36 7.14 18.35
N ILE A 283 13.01 6.01 18.11
CA ILE A 283 13.65 5.20 19.17
C ILE A 283 14.84 5.97 19.77
N LEU A 284 15.72 6.54 18.95
CA LEU A 284 16.91 7.25 19.46
C LEU A 284 16.54 8.47 20.31
N GLU A 285 15.61 9.30 19.85
CA GLU A 285 15.16 10.47 20.62
C GLU A 285 14.56 10.06 21.97
N PHE A 286 13.75 9.00 21.98
CA PHE A 286 13.17 8.50 23.21
C PHE A 286 14.23 7.95 24.18
N LEU A 287 15.20 7.20 23.66
CA LEU A 287 16.29 6.64 24.46
C LEU A 287 17.20 7.72 25.07
N GLN A 288 17.43 8.82 24.35
CA GLN A 288 18.27 9.95 24.82
C GLN A 288 17.58 10.78 25.91
N ASN A 289 16.24 10.90 25.87
CA ASN A 289 15.48 11.79 26.74
C ASN A 289 15.00 11.14 28.05
N HIS A 290 15.00 9.80 28.17
CA HIS A 290 14.38 9.10 29.30
C HIS A 290 15.27 8.03 29.95
N THR A 291 15.24 7.94 31.28
CA THR A 291 16.13 7.08 32.09
C THR A 291 15.71 5.60 32.16
N ASN A 292 14.45 5.26 31.87
CA ASN A 292 13.93 3.86 31.83
C ASN A 292 13.54 3.42 30.41
N SER A 293 14.01 4.15 29.41
CA SER A 293 13.59 4.05 28.01
C SER A 293 13.84 2.68 27.36
N PHE A 294 14.90 1.99 27.75
CA PHE A 294 15.24 0.68 27.17
C PHE A 294 14.17 -0.39 27.40
N ARG A 295 13.63 -0.50 28.62
CA ARG A 295 12.59 -1.50 28.93
C ARG A 295 11.29 -1.21 28.20
N GLU A 296 10.97 0.07 28.05
CA GLU A 296 9.80 0.56 27.32
C GLU A 296 9.92 0.29 25.81
N ILE A 297 11.11 0.48 25.24
CA ILE A 297 11.39 0.10 23.84
C ILE A 297 11.40 -1.41 23.65
N GLU A 298 11.96 -2.18 24.58
CA GLU A 298 11.88 -3.65 24.55
C GLU A 298 10.43 -4.11 24.49
N MET A 299 9.55 -3.54 25.34
CA MET A 299 8.12 -3.84 25.33
C MET A 299 7.45 -3.49 23.99
N LEU A 300 7.73 -2.31 23.43
CA LEU A 300 7.19 -1.89 22.14
C LEU A 300 7.63 -2.82 20.99
N LEU A 301 8.91 -3.15 20.94
CA LEU A 301 9.47 -4.00 19.89
C LEU A 301 9.01 -5.46 20.04
N THR A 302 8.90 -5.98 21.27
CA THR A 302 8.31 -7.28 21.54
C THR A 302 6.87 -7.34 21.07
N ALA A 303 6.07 -6.29 21.32
CA ALA A 303 4.70 -6.23 20.87
C ALA A 303 4.60 -6.21 19.33
N LEU A 304 5.39 -5.34 18.69
CA LEU A 304 5.43 -5.20 17.23
C LEU A 304 5.79 -6.51 16.53
N LEU A 305 6.82 -7.20 17.00
CA LEU A 305 7.37 -8.39 16.36
C LEU A 305 6.66 -9.69 16.75
N SER A 306 5.81 -9.67 17.77
CA SER A 306 5.00 -10.82 18.19
C SER A 306 3.53 -10.72 17.74
N GLY A 307 3.12 -9.59 17.14
CA GLY A 307 1.76 -9.38 16.67
C GLY A 307 0.75 -8.95 17.73
N ILE A 308 1.23 -8.45 18.87
CA ILE A 308 0.44 -7.88 19.95
C ILE A 308 -0.10 -6.51 19.48
N GLN A 309 -1.30 -6.15 19.89
CA GLN A 309 -1.92 -4.90 19.46
C GLN A 309 -1.21 -3.68 20.09
N ILE A 310 -1.00 -2.63 19.28
CA ILE A 310 -0.38 -1.37 19.66
C ILE A 310 -1.38 -0.24 19.42
N LEU A 311 -1.67 0.52 20.48
CA LEU A 311 -2.54 1.69 20.47
C LEU A 311 -1.70 2.96 20.62
N ILE A 312 -1.87 3.91 19.72
CA ILE A 312 -1.08 5.15 19.66
C ILE A 312 -2.00 6.35 19.84
N TYR A 313 -1.72 7.15 20.85
CA TYR A 313 -2.52 8.31 21.22
C TYR A 313 -1.63 9.51 21.59
N GLY A 314 -2.19 10.71 21.51
CA GLY A 314 -1.45 11.95 21.76
C GLY A 314 -2.23 13.18 21.31
N ASP A 315 -1.74 14.36 21.65
CA ASP A 315 -2.41 15.63 21.38
C ASP A 315 -2.43 15.98 19.88
N ASP A 316 -1.43 15.50 19.14
CA ASP A 316 -1.32 15.67 17.69
C ASP A 316 -1.57 14.32 16.97
N SER A 317 -2.76 14.20 16.36
CA SER A 317 -3.14 13.01 15.60
C SER A 317 -2.23 12.72 14.41
N PHE A 318 -1.58 13.74 13.85
CA PHE A 318 -0.64 13.57 12.75
C PHE A 318 0.63 12.87 13.22
N GLN A 319 1.19 13.27 14.37
CA GLN A 319 2.36 12.62 14.94
C GLN A 319 2.04 11.18 15.37
N CYS A 320 0.83 10.94 15.87
CA CYS A 320 0.33 9.59 16.17
C CYS A 320 0.29 8.72 14.91
N ALA A 321 -0.26 9.24 13.81
CA ALA A 321 -0.28 8.55 12.53
C ALA A 321 1.15 8.32 11.99
N ASN A 322 2.05 9.30 12.14
CA ASN A 322 3.44 9.20 11.70
C ASN A 322 4.16 8.05 12.42
N LEU A 323 4.02 7.92 13.74
CA LEU A 323 4.58 6.80 14.49
C LEU A 323 3.96 5.45 14.07
N ALA A 324 2.64 5.40 13.87
CA ALA A 324 1.95 4.19 13.41
C ALA A 324 2.50 3.70 12.06
N LEU A 325 2.68 4.62 11.11
CA LEU A 325 3.30 4.35 9.81
C LEU A 325 4.77 3.94 9.95
N SER A 326 5.50 4.54 10.88
CA SER A 326 6.92 4.22 11.12
C SER A 326 7.11 2.81 11.65
N LEU A 327 6.23 2.37 12.56
CA LEU A 327 6.21 1.00 13.09
C LEU A 327 5.82 -0.02 12.03
N SER A 328 4.83 0.33 11.19
CA SER A 328 4.33 -0.56 10.15
C SER A 328 5.36 -0.85 9.06
N GLN A 329 6.19 0.14 8.71
CA GLN A 329 7.22 0.01 7.66
C GLN A 329 8.24 -1.09 7.96
N ILE A 330 8.46 -1.40 9.24
CA ILE A 330 9.38 -2.45 9.68
C ILE A 330 8.85 -3.85 9.39
N LEU A 331 7.52 -4.04 9.40
CA LEU A 331 6.91 -5.33 9.20
C LEU A 331 6.79 -5.68 7.70
N PRO A 332 6.82 -6.98 7.33
CA PRO A 332 6.46 -7.42 5.98
C PRO A 332 5.05 -6.98 5.60
N ARG A 333 4.82 -6.66 4.32
CA ARG A 333 3.54 -6.15 3.80
C ARG A 333 2.32 -6.96 4.28
N GLN A 334 2.41 -8.29 4.31
CA GLN A 334 1.28 -9.16 4.69
C GLN A 334 0.90 -9.06 6.16
N LEU A 335 1.77 -8.50 7.01
CA LEU A 335 1.59 -8.39 8.45
C LEU A 335 1.26 -6.95 8.90
N ARG A 336 1.24 -6.00 7.97
CA ARG A 336 0.94 -4.58 8.21
C ARG A 336 -0.57 -4.33 8.34
N CYS A 337 -1.15 -4.75 9.46
CA CYS A 337 -2.53 -4.44 9.81
C CYS A 337 -2.56 -3.14 10.63
N VAL A 338 -2.66 -2.01 9.96
CA VAL A 338 -2.58 -0.68 10.58
C VAL A 338 -3.81 0.13 10.22
N THR A 339 -4.36 0.85 11.19
CA THR A 339 -5.37 1.90 10.96
C THR A 339 -4.89 3.20 11.59
N VAL A 340 -5.10 4.28 10.86
CA VAL A 340 -4.68 5.63 11.24
C VAL A 340 -5.87 6.58 11.22
N PHE A 341 -5.83 7.60 12.08
CA PHE A 341 -6.94 8.51 12.32
C PHE A 341 -8.24 7.77 12.69
N ALA A 342 -8.13 6.70 13.46
CA ALA A 342 -9.28 5.92 13.91
C ALA A 342 -10.21 6.82 14.75
N GLU A 343 -11.49 6.86 14.39
CA GLU A 343 -12.53 7.52 15.19
C GLU A 343 -13.08 6.60 16.29
N GLU A 344 -12.86 5.29 16.16
CA GLU A 344 -13.32 4.23 17.07
C GLU A 344 -12.21 3.19 17.32
N TYR A 345 -12.32 2.45 18.42
CA TYR A 345 -11.43 1.33 18.71
C TYR A 345 -11.76 0.13 17.81
N LEU A 346 -10.73 -0.50 17.23
CA LEU A 346 -10.85 -1.69 16.41
C LEU A 346 -10.21 -2.89 17.11
N MET A 347 -10.80 -4.07 16.95
CA MET A 347 -10.36 -5.25 17.68
C MET A 347 -9.02 -5.80 17.15
N PRO A 348 -8.23 -6.53 17.97
CA PRO A 348 -6.90 -7.03 17.58
C PRO A 348 -6.87 -7.91 16.32
N TYR A 349 -7.96 -8.62 16.01
CA TYR A 349 -8.08 -9.44 14.80
C TYR A 349 -8.32 -8.60 13.53
N GLU A 350 -8.79 -7.35 13.67
CA GLU A 350 -9.03 -6.41 12.57
C GLU A 350 -7.78 -5.56 12.33
N ASN A 351 -7.20 -5.01 13.40
CA ASN A 351 -6.04 -4.13 13.32
C ASN A 351 -5.09 -4.33 14.48
N ARG A 352 -3.79 -4.35 14.16
CA ARG A 352 -2.70 -4.53 15.12
C ARG A 352 -2.08 -3.23 15.54
N ILE A 353 -2.00 -2.22 14.67
CA ILE A 353 -1.47 -0.90 15.01
C ILE A 353 -2.59 0.12 14.76
N ILE A 354 -2.99 0.85 15.79
CA ILE A 354 -4.07 1.83 15.70
C ILE A 354 -3.54 3.17 16.17
N SER A 355 -3.69 4.22 15.35
CA SER A 355 -3.54 5.61 15.80
C SER A 355 -4.87 6.33 15.73
N PHE A 356 -5.16 7.11 16.76
CA PHE A 356 -6.44 7.76 16.93
C PHE A 356 -6.48 9.16 16.32
N GLY A 357 -7.65 9.55 15.82
CA GLY A 357 -7.92 10.90 15.32
C GLY A 357 -8.11 11.91 16.45
N LYS A 358 -7.98 13.21 16.12
CA LYS A 358 -8.10 14.33 17.07
C LYS A 358 -9.37 14.28 17.91
N ARG A 359 -10.50 13.85 17.34
CA ARG A 359 -11.78 13.72 18.06
C ARG A 359 -11.73 12.68 19.17
N PHE A 360 -11.03 11.57 18.97
CA PHE A 360 -10.85 10.53 19.98
C PHE A 360 -9.83 10.98 21.03
N CYS A 361 -8.73 11.63 20.61
CA CYS A 361 -7.75 12.24 21.51
C CYS A 361 -8.34 13.39 22.35
N GLN A 362 -9.32 14.13 21.83
CA GLN A 362 -10.07 15.16 22.56
C GLN A 362 -11.21 14.58 23.40
N ARG A 363 -11.80 13.44 23.00
CA ARG A 363 -12.87 12.75 23.74
C ARG A 363 -12.36 11.85 24.86
N SER A 364 -11.07 11.54 24.94
CA SER A 364 -10.50 10.85 26.10
C SER A 364 -10.30 11.85 27.26
N HIS A 365 -11.05 11.92 28.37
CA HIS A 365 -12.10 11.11 28.99
C HIS A 365 -12.23 9.66 28.49
N LEU A 366 -11.16 8.89 28.66
CA LEU A 366 -11.26 7.46 28.94
C LEU A 366 -11.85 7.21 30.35
N ASP A 367 -12.78 8.06 30.79
CA ASP A 367 -13.40 7.98 32.12
C ASP A 367 -14.79 7.33 32.07
N HIS A 368 -15.51 7.42 30.96
CA HIS A 368 -16.85 6.83 30.88
C HIS A 368 -17.12 6.44 29.45
N ILE A 369 -17.19 5.14 29.15
CA ILE A 369 -18.15 4.52 28.21
C ILE A 369 -17.86 3.01 28.19
N TYR A 370 -18.86 2.25 28.65
CA TYR A 370 -18.96 0.79 28.75
C TYR A 370 -18.06 0.08 29.78
N THR A 371 -18.66 -0.25 30.94
CA THR A 371 -18.39 -1.53 31.61
C THR A 371 -18.84 -2.65 30.67
N PRO A 372 -17.94 -3.45 30.07
CA PRO A 372 -18.35 -4.73 29.55
C PRO A 372 -18.50 -5.65 30.76
N GLU A 373 -19.74 -5.86 31.19
CA GLU A 373 -20.07 -7.11 31.88
C GLU A 373 -19.83 -8.23 30.87
N ASN A 374 -18.62 -8.78 30.85
CA ASN A 374 -18.31 -10.19 30.57
C ASN A 374 -16.79 -10.37 30.40
N GLU A 375 -16.23 -11.19 31.28
CA GLU A 375 -15.08 -12.08 31.12
C GLU A 375 -14.30 -11.95 29.78
N LEU A 376 -13.37 -11.00 29.69
CA LEU A 376 -12.28 -11.03 28.72
C LEU A 376 -10.96 -11.07 29.49
N SER A 377 -10.34 -12.26 29.51
CA SER A 377 -9.03 -12.45 30.12
C SER A 377 -7.97 -11.63 29.39
N ALA A 378 -7.18 -10.84 30.14
CA ALA A 378 -5.83 -10.35 29.82
C ALA A 378 -5.54 -10.17 28.31
N MET A 379 -6.02 -9.08 27.73
CA MET A 379 -5.57 -8.67 26.39
C MET A 379 -4.20 -8.01 26.52
N ASP A 380 -3.14 -8.71 26.10
CA ASP A 380 -1.81 -8.11 25.91
C ASP A 380 -1.95 -6.98 24.88
N THR A 381 -2.02 -5.73 25.32
CA THR A 381 -2.09 -4.53 24.47
C THR A 381 -1.04 -3.55 24.94
N VAL A 382 -0.34 -2.89 24.01
CA VAL A 382 0.67 -1.88 24.33
C VAL A 382 0.19 -0.51 23.89
N CYS A 383 0.21 0.44 24.83
CA CYS A 383 -0.21 1.80 24.62
C CYS A 383 1.01 2.72 24.51
N VAL A 384 1.03 3.59 23.50
CA VAL A 384 2.12 4.52 23.21
C VAL A 384 1.60 5.96 23.18
N GLY A 385 2.14 6.79 24.07
CA GLY A 385 1.86 8.23 24.12
C GLY A 385 2.83 9.01 23.25
N VAL A 386 2.32 9.93 22.41
CA VAL A 386 3.09 10.76 21.48
C VAL A 386 2.89 12.25 21.79
N SER A 387 3.98 13.02 21.82
CA SER A 387 3.93 14.47 22.01
C SER A 387 3.56 15.20 20.72
N SER A 388 3.05 16.43 20.85
CA SER A 388 2.83 17.35 19.73
C SER A 388 4.10 17.69 18.94
N GLU A 389 5.27 17.58 19.58
CA GLU A 389 6.58 17.77 18.93
C GLU A 389 7.03 16.55 18.10
N GLY A 390 6.28 15.44 18.15
CA GLY A 390 6.62 14.23 17.41
C GLY A 390 7.70 13.39 18.08
N SER A 391 7.61 13.22 19.40
CA SER A 391 8.44 12.30 20.19
C SER A 391 7.59 11.30 20.97
N ILE A 392 8.12 10.10 21.23
CA ILE A 392 7.47 9.15 22.14
C ILE A 392 7.62 9.70 23.56
N VAL A 393 6.54 9.70 24.34
CA VAL A 393 6.53 10.20 25.73
C VAL A 393 6.51 9.03 26.72
N SER A 394 5.80 7.95 26.39
CA SER A 394 5.66 6.78 27.26
C SER A 394 5.23 5.55 26.49
N VAL A 395 5.72 4.38 26.90
CA VAL A 395 5.20 3.07 26.47
C VAL A 395 4.80 2.26 27.69
N HIS A 396 3.59 1.70 27.70
CA HIS A 396 3.14 0.84 28.80
C HIS A 396 2.16 -0.23 28.30
N ALA A 397 2.11 -1.36 29.01
CA ALA A 397 1.11 -2.40 28.79
C ALA A 397 -0.24 -1.97 29.39
N TYR A 398 -1.33 -2.24 28.69
CA TYR A 398 -2.69 -2.06 29.18
C TYR A 398 -3.06 -3.22 30.10
N ASP A 399 -3.43 -2.91 31.35
CA ASP A 399 -3.96 -3.88 32.31
C ASP A 399 -5.36 -3.40 32.73
N GLU A 400 -6.39 -4.20 32.44
CA GLU A 400 -7.79 -3.90 32.80
C GLU A 400 -7.99 -3.66 34.31
N ARG A 401 -7.03 -4.06 35.15
CA ARG A 401 -7.08 -3.83 36.60
C ARG A 401 -6.70 -2.42 37.02
N VAL A 402 -6.28 -1.55 36.09
CA VAL A 402 -5.91 -0.15 36.36
C VAL A 402 -6.92 0.79 35.69
N TYR A 403 -8.17 0.73 36.15
CA TYR A 403 -9.05 1.89 36.03
C TYR A 403 -8.62 2.96 37.05
N ALA A 404 -7.85 3.93 36.57
CA ALA A 404 -7.86 5.33 37.00
C ALA A 404 -6.80 6.09 36.20
N PHE A 405 -7.24 6.86 35.20
CA PHE A 405 -6.47 7.92 34.58
C PHE A 405 -6.21 9.06 35.58
N ALA A 406 -5.37 8.81 36.60
CA ALA A 406 -4.82 9.83 37.49
C ALA A 406 -3.70 9.25 38.36
N GLY A 407 -2.47 9.67 38.10
CA GLY A 407 -1.49 9.88 39.18
C GLY A 407 -1.06 8.66 40.01
N ALA A 408 -0.65 7.56 39.39
CA ALA A 408 0.23 6.60 40.06
C ALA A 408 1.11 5.85 39.06
N ARG A 409 2.39 6.25 38.96
CA ARG A 409 3.43 5.40 38.35
C ARG A 409 3.52 4.12 39.18
N ARG A 410 2.93 3.03 38.70
CA ARG A 410 3.33 1.68 39.09
C ARG A 410 3.93 1.01 37.88
N HIS A 411 5.23 0.78 37.96
CA HIS A 411 5.96 -0.13 37.09
C HIS A 411 5.23 -1.46 37.08
N CYS A 412 4.57 -1.80 35.97
CA CYS A 412 4.15 -3.17 35.76
C CYS A 412 5.43 -4.01 35.70
N SER A 413 5.65 -4.83 36.73
CA SER A 413 6.64 -5.88 36.66
C SER A 413 6.09 -6.95 35.71
N CYS A 414 6.26 -6.77 34.40
CA CYS A 414 6.48 -7.90 33.51
C CYS A 414 7.77 -8.59 33.98
N THR A 415 7.65 -9.34 35.07
CA THR A 415 8.62 -10.31 35.56
C THR A 415 8.06 -11.65 35.14
N GLY A 416 8.55 -12.20 34.03
CA GLY A 416 8.24 -13.59 33.69
C GLY A 416 8.61 -14.02 32.27
N ALA A 417 8.30 -13.20 31.25
CA ALA A 417 8.63 -13.57 29.88
C ALA A 417 10.03 -13.05 29.52
N PRO A 418 10.96 -13.92 29.08
CA PRO A 418 12.26 -13.47 28.58
C PRO A 418 12.08 -12.61 27.31
N THR A 419 12.94 -11.63 27.11
CA THR A 419 12.92 -10.76 25.92
C THR A 419 13.33 -11.59 24.69
N PRO A 420 12.61 -11.51 23.55
CA PRO A 420 13.02 -12.21 22.33
C PRO A 420 14.42 -11.77 21.86
N ASN A 421 15.19 -12.69 21.29
CA ASN A 421 16.57 -12.46 20.85
C ASN A 421 16.68 -11.39 19.75
N ILE A 422 15.68 -11.27 18.87
CA ILE A 422 15.65 -10.17 17.89
C ILE A 422 15.54 -8.79 18.58
N VAL A 423 14.75 -8.70 19.66
CA VAL A 423 14.52 -7.45 20.37
C VAL A 423 15.78 -7.05 21.13
N THR A 424 16.47 -7.99 21.77
CA THR A 424 17.75 -7.73 22.45
C THR A 424 18.81 -7.25 21.47
N GLN A 425 18.93 -7.89 20.30
CA GLN A 425 19.86 -7.45 19.24
C GLN A 425 19.55 -6.04 18.73
N ILE A 426 18.27 -5.73 18.49
CA ILE A 426 17.86 -4.38 18.07
C ILE A 426 18.22 -3.35 19.15
N VAL A 427 17.90 -3.63 20.41
CA VAL A 427 18.20 -2.72 21.52
C VAL A 427 19.69 -2.52 21.72
N GLU A 428 20.52 -3.55 21.55
CA GLU A 428 21.97 -3.44 21.56
C GLU A 428 22.52 -2.57 20.43
N LEU A 429 21.92 -2.62 19.23
CA LEU A 429 22.26 -1.72 18.13
C LEU A 429 22.04 -0.25 18.53
N PHE A 430 20.93 0.08 19.17
CA PHE A 430 20.66 1.45 19.60
C PHE A 430 21.50 1.86 20.82
N ARG A 431 21.78 0.93 21.73
CA ARG A 431 22.64 1.18 22.91
C ARG A 431 24.05 1.59 22.50
N SER A 432 24.60 0.99 21.44
CA SER A 432 25.94 1.33 20.96
C SER A 432 26.03 2.73 20.33
N GLU A 433 24.91 3.30 19.90
CA GLU A 433 24.82 4.62 19.26
C GLU A 433 24.18 5.71 20.15
N LEU A 434 23.93 5.42 21.43
CA LEU A 434 23.19 6.32 22.32
C LEU A 434 23.92 7.66 22.56
N ALA A 435 25.25 7.64 22.59
CA ALA A 435 26.09 8.83 22.75
C ALA A 435 26.33 9.59 21.42
N SER A 436 25.92 9.02 20.29
CA SER A 436 26.06 9.65 18.98
C SER A 436 25.00 10.75 18.83
N GLN A 437 25.40 11.88 18.24
CA GLN A 437 24.41 12.90 17.82
C GLN A 437 23.46 12.28 16.78
N ILE A 438 22.19 12.69 16.81
CA ILE A 438 21.18 12.29 15.81
C ILE A 438 21.53 12.94 14.47
N VAL A 439 22.47 12.33 13.75
CA VAL A 439 22.89 12.73 12.42
C VAL A 439 22.19 11.83 11.41
N SER A 440 21.69 12.43 10.32
CA SER A 440 20.93 11.72 9.26
C SER A 440 21.59 10.41 8.80
N ARG A 441 22.92 10.38 8.70
CA ARG A 441 23.68 9.18 8.32
C ARG A 441 23.54 8.04 9.33
N THR A 442 23.64 8.33 10.62
CA THR A 442 23.56 7.33 11.70
C THR A 442 22.17 6.72 11.76
N CYS A 443 21.13 7.55 11.72
CA CYS A 443 19.74 7.08 11.70
C CYS A 443 19.44 6.21 10.47
N ARG A 444 19.95 6.56 9.29
CA ARG A 444 19.83 5.72 8.09
C ARG A 444 20.50 4.36 8.25
N ILE A 445 21.69 4.30 8.85
CA ILE A 445 22.40 3.04 9.10
C ILE A 445 21.62 2.17 10.09
N LEU A 446 21.12 2.76 11.17
CA LEU A 446 20.32 2.06 12.18
C LEU A 446 19.01 1.53 11.59
N GLN A 447 18.33 2.35 10.78
CA GLN A 447 17.12 1.96 10.06
C GLN A 447 17.38 0.73 9.17
N LEU A 448 18.43 0.78 8.34
CA LEU A 448 18.80 -0.33 7.45
C LEU A 448 19.15 -1.61 8.21
N ARG A 449 19.87 -1.49 9.35
CA ARG A 449 20.20 -2.66 10.18
C ARG A 449 18.98 -3.26 10.84
N LEU A 450 18.05 -2.43 11.31
CA LEU A 450 16.80 -2.88 11.89
C LEU A 450 15.95 -3.63 10.85
N GLU A 451 15.82 -3.07 9.64
CA GLU A 451 15.13 -3.73 8.52
C GLU A 451 15.81 -5.06 8.12
N SER A 452 17.14 -5.09 8.07
CA SER A 452 17.91 -6.32 7.79
C SER A 452 17.66 -7.40 8.83
N LEU A 453 17.68 -7.07 10.12
CA LEU A 453 17.42 -8.04 11.19
C LEU A 453 16.01 -8.61 11.12
N VAL A 454 15.01 -7.75 10.88
CA VAL A 454 13.62 -8.21 10.75
C VAL A 454 13.45 -9.11 9.54
N ASN A 455 14.05 -8.76 8.39
CA ASN A 455 14.01 -9.59 7.19
C ASN A 455 14.63 -10.98 7.41
N ASP A 456 15.75 -11.06 8.12
CA ASP A 456 16.38 -12.35 8.47
C ASP A 456 15.44 -13.21 9.32
N TYR A 457 14.78 -12.62 10.32
CA TYR A 457 13.82 -13.32 11.18
C TYR A 457 12.53 -13.70 10.45
N VAL A 458 12.10 -12.93 9.45
CA VAL A 458 10.97 -13.29 8.57
C VAL A 458 11.31 -14.54 7.75
N MET A 459 12.52 -14.60 7.20
CA MET A 459 12.96 -15.78 6.44
C MET A 459 13.10 -17.02 7.33
N ARG A 460 13.68 -16.87 8.52
CA ARG A 460 13.74 -17.95 9.53
C ARG A 460 12.33 -18.36 9.96
N GLY A 461 11.46 -17.39 10.25
CA GLY A 461 10.07 -17.60 10.64
C GLY A 461 9.28 -18.40 9.61
N LYS A 462 9.41 -18.09 8.31
CA LYS A 462 8.74 -18.85 7.24
C LYS A 462 9.13 -20.33 7.26
N MET A 463 10.41 -20.63 7.46
CA MET A 463 10.90 -22.01 7.57
C MET A 463 10.40 -22.66 8.86
N TYR A 464 10.48 -21.92 9.97
CA TYR A 464 10.00 -22.36 11.27
C TYR A 464 8.51 -22.72 11.26
N THR A 465 7.64 -21.85 10.74
CA THR A 465 6.19 -22.10 10.63
C THR A 465 5.87 -23.31 9.75
N ARG A 466 6.65 -23.57 8.69
CA ARG A 466 6.49 -24.79 7.89
C ARG A 466 6.81 -26.05 8.69
N LEU A 467 7.91 -26.04 9.45
CA LEU A 467 8.32 -27.14 10.32
C LEU A 467 7.29 -27.36 11.45
N PHE A 468 6.83 -26.27 12.06
CA PHE A 468 5.81 -26.31 13.11
C PHE A 468 4.50 -26.94 12.60
N ARG A 469 4.01 -26.52 11.43
CA ARG A 469 2.81 -27.12 10.81
C ARG A 469 2.99 -28.60 10.49
N GLN A 470 4.17 -29.01 10.01
CA GLN A 470 4.45 -30.42 9.75
C GLN A 470 4.43 -31.25 11.04
N HIS A 471 4.95 -30.69 12.14
CA HIS A 471 4.87 -31.29 13.47
C HIS A 471 3.42 -31.38 13.96
N GLU A 472 2.63 -30.30 13.86
CA GLU A 472 1.21 -30.32 14.21
C GLU A 472 0.43 -31.39 13.45
N ILE A 473 0.65 -31.53 12.14
CA ILE A 473 0.03 -32.58 11.32
C ILE A 473 0.42 -33.98 11.83
N LYS A 474 1.70 -34.19 12.18
CA LYS A 474 2.19 -35.47 12.70
C LYS A 474 1.59 -35.80 14.07
N CYS A 475 1.57 -34.85 14.99
CA CYS A 475 0.92 -35.01 16.29
C CYS A 475 -0.57 -35.33 16.14
N ASN A 476 -1.26 -34.63 15.24
CA ASN A 476 -2.68 -34.87 14.98
C ASN A 476 -2.94 -36.23 14.35
N LYS A 477 -2.07 -36.74 13.46
CA LYS A 477 -2.15 -38.11 12.93
C LYS A 477 -1.98 -39.18 14.01
N GLY A 478 -1.03 -38.97 14.92
CA GLY A 478 -0.81 -39.85 16.08
C GLY A 478 -1.99 -39.86 17.04
N VAL A 479 -2.65 -38.72 17.26
CA VAL A 479 -3.87 -38.61 18.08
C VAL A 479 -5.08 -39.25 17.41
N LEU A 480 -5.17 -39.19 16.08
CA LEU A 480 -6.25 -39.80 15.29
C LEU A 480 -6.05 -41.30 15.04
N GLY A 481 -4.96 -41.91 15.55
CA GLY A 481 -4.68 -43.34 15.39
C GLY A 481 -4.39 -43.77 13.94
N LEU A 482 -3.98 -42.83 13.07
CA LEU A 482 -3.72 -43.05 11.65
C LEU A 482 -2.26 -43.44 11.35
N ASP A 483 -1.43 -43.63 12.37
CA ASP A 483 -0.05 -44.06 12.18
C ASP A 483 0.00 -45.58 11.95
N ASP A 484 0.20 -45.99 10.70
CA ASP A 484 0.66 -47.33 10.38
C ASP A 484 2.03 -47.55 11.03
N VAL A 485 2.09 -48.61 11.84
CA VAL A 485 3.30 -49.10 12.48
C VAL A 485 4.26 -49.59 11.39
N SER A 486 5.14 -48.73 10.88
CA SER A 486 6.39 -49.19 10.27
C SER A 486 7.53 -48.17 10.33
N GLY A 487 8.61 -48.59 11.00
CA GLY A 487 10.00 -48.36 10.59
C GLY A 487 10.50 -46.94 10.33
N ASN A 488 11.35 -46.46 11.24
CA ASN A 488 12.44 -45.51 11.00
C ASN A 488 12.04 -44.02 10.85
N GLY A 489 11.72 -43.40 11.99
CA GLY A 489 11.33 -41.97 12.11
C GLY A 489 12.40 -40.91 11.84
N ASN A 490 13.57 -41.27 11.31
CA ASN A 490 14.70 -40.36 11.05
C ASN A 490 14.98 -40.07 9.55
N SER A 491 14.22 -40.65 8.61
CA SER A 491 14.61 -40.65 7.19
C SER A 491 14.06 -39.50 6.33
N LEU A 492 13.11 -38.70 6.82
CA LEU A 492 12.48 -37.63 6.01
C LEU A 492 12.96 -36.21 6.34
N PHE A 493 13.58 -35.96 7.50
CA PHE A 493 14.17 -34.65 7.83
C PHE A 493 15.61 -34.48 7.33
N THR A 494 16.30 -35.57 7.00
CA THR A 494 17.63 -35.55 6.35
C THR A 494 17.57 -35.13 4.88
N SER A 495 16.40 -35.15 4.23
CA SER A 495 16.25 -34.62 2.86
C SER A 495 16.00 -33.11 2.85
N ILE A 496 15.46 -32.55 3.94
CA ILE A 496 15.26 -31.09 4.12
C ILE A 496 16.57 -30.43 4.56
N SER A 497 17.47 -31.16 5.24
CA SER A 497 18.76 -30.62 5.68
C SER A 497 19.73 -30.28 4.55
N SER A 498 19.57 -30.83 3.33
CA SER A 498 20.47 -30.57 2.19
C SER A 498 20.20 -29.23 1.47
N PRO A 499 18.96 -28.84 1.11
CA PRO A 499 18.68 -27.48 0.64
C PRO A 499 18.84 -26.44 1.77
N PHE A 500 18.59 -26.84 3.02
CA PHE A 500 18.79 -26.01 4.22
C PHE A 500 20.27 -25.68 4.48
N ARG A 501 21.19 -26.66 4.34
CA ARG A 501 22.64 -26.42 4.40
C ARG A 501 23.12 -25.49 3.29
N GLN A 502 22.56 -25.58 2.09
CA GLN A 502 22.92 -24.67 0.99
C GLN A 502 22.48 -23.22 1.30
N PHE A 503 21.29 -23.02 1.86
CA PHE A 503 20.82 -21.68 2.28
C PHE A 503 21.69 -21.09 3.41
N MET A 504 22.09 -21.91 4.39
CA MET A 504 22.99 -21.53 5.48
C MET A 504 24.44 -21.25 5.02
N SER A 505 24.90 -21.92 3.96
CA SER A 505 26.27 -21.75 3.44
C SER A 505 26.49 -20.41 2.70
N GLY A 506 25.40 -19.73 2.29
CA GLY A 506 25.45 -18.40 1.65
C GLY A 506 25.52 -17.23 2.63
N PHE A 507 25.16 -17.44 3.91
CA PHE A 507 25.24 -16.44 4.97
C PHE A 507 26.35 -16.82 5.96
N SER A 508 27.54 -16.27 5.74
CA SER A 508 28.71 -16.55 6.57
C SER A 508 28.62 -15.89 7.95
N LEU A 509 28.06 -16.63 8.92
CA LEU A 509 28.36 -16.46 10.35
C LEU A 509 29.00 -17.74 10.87
N ARG A 510 30.27 -17.92 10.51
CA ARG A 510 31.15 -18.91 11.14
C ARG A 510 31.52 -18.38 12.52
N ARG A 511 31.05 -19.02 13.60
CA ARG A 511 31.91 -19.48 14.72
C ARG A 511 31.12 -20.26 15.78
N TRP A 512 31.56 -21.51 15.93
CA TRP A 512 31.49 -22.39 17.13
C TRP A 512 30.08 -22.98 17.28
N TYR A 513 29.86 -24.30 17.36
CA TYR A 513 30.45 -25.26 18.29
C TYR A 513 30.50 -26.68 17.71
N SER A 514 31.50 -27.43 18.18
CA SER A 514 31.56 -28.89 18.14
C SER A 514 31.11 -29.40 19.51
N ALA A 515 30.13 -30.31 19.58
CA ALA A 515 29.98 -31.23 20.70
C ALA A 515 29.15 -32.47 20.32
N SER A 516 29.82 -33.62 20.46
CA SER A 516 29.39 -35.00 20.62
C SER A 516 27.89 -35.36 20.76
N CYS A 517 27.45 -36.31 19.92
CA CYS A 517 26.24 -37.12 20.11
C CYS A 517 26.27 -37.93 21.41
N GLY A 518 25.23 -37.77 22.23
CA GLY A 518 24.83 -38.74 23.26
C GLY A 518 23.43 -39.26 22.95
N SER A 519 23.28 -40.56 22.74
CA SER A 519 21.99 -41.20 22.54
C SER A 519 21.21 -41.27 23.86
N PHE A 520 19.98 -40.74 23.89
CA PHE A 520 19.03 -41.04 24.96
C PHE A 520 17.72 -41.60 24.39
N PHE A 521 17.26 -42.71 24.97
CA PHE A 521 15.93 -43.27 24.77
C PHE A 521 14.92 -42.44 25.54
N LEU A 522 13.84 -41.99 24.88
CA LEU A 522 12.73 -41.29 25.53
C LEU A 522 11.49 -42.21 25.57
N GLU A 523 11.03 -42.53 26.78
CA GLU A 523 9.76 -43.22 27.03
C GLU A 523 8.57 -42.36 26.58
N LYS A 524 7.61 -42.98 25.89
CA LYS A 524 6.40 -42.34 25.37
C LYS A 524 5.39 -42.08 26.50
N LYS A 525 5.06 -40.81 26.73
CA LYS A 525 3.80 -40.39 27.38
C LYS A 525 2.80 -39.89 26.32
N PRO A 526 1.47 -39.99 26.56
CA PRO A 526 0.46 -39.61 25.58
C PRO A 526 0.44 -38.08 25.40
N PHE A 527 0.52 -37.64 24.15
CA PHE A 527 0.54 -36.24 23.76
C PHE A 527 -0.87 -35.66 23.72
N SER A 528 -1.11 -34.57 24.43
CA SER A 528 -2.27 -33.70 24.24
C SER A 528 -1.98 -32.64 23.17
N LYS A 529 -3.02 -32.27 22.41
CA LYS A 529 -3.05 -31.34 21.27
C LYS A 529 -2.03 -30.18 21.32
N GLY A 530 -1.29 -30.01 20.22
CA GLY A 530 -0.78 -28.71 19.74
C GLY A 530 0.08 -27.89 20.69
N ASP A 531 0.71 -28.51 21.69
CA ASP A 531 1.39 -27.75 22.73
C ASP A 531 2.76 -27.26 22.23
N ALA A 532 2.96 -25.93 22.16
CA ALA A 532 4.23 -25.31 21.76
C ALA A 532 5.41 -25.90 22.57
N SER A 533 5.16 -26.25 23.84
CA SER A 533 6.12 -26.90 24.73
C SER A 533 6.66 -28.24 24.20
N SER A 534 5.83 -29.02 23.48
CA SER A 534 6.20 -30.32 22.92
C SER A 534 7.05 -30.18 21.65
N PHE A 535 6.78 -29.14 20.85
CA PHE A 535 7.59 -28.82 19.69
C PHE A 535 8.95 -28.24 20.09
N LEU A 536 8.99 -27.38 21.11
CA LEU A 536 10.25 -26.85 21.63
C LEU A 536 11.15 -27.96 22.19
N LYS A 537 10.60 -28.91 22.96
CA LYS A 537 11.33 -30.11 23.41
C LYS A 537 11.78 -31.04 22.27
N PHE A 538 11.08 -31.03 21.14
CA PHE A 538 11.50 -31.76 19.94
C PHE A 538 12.67 -31.08 19.22
N LEU A 539 12.74 -29.74 19.26
CA LEU A 539 13.87 -28.98 18.72
C LEU A 539 15.13 -29.10 19.58
N GLU A 540 14.98 -29.24 20.91
CA GLU A 540 16.04 -29.55 21.91
C GLU A 540 16.85 -30.82 21.60
N GLY A 541 16.39 -31.65 20.66
CA GLY A 541 17.08 -32.84 20.18
C GLY A 541 17.82 -32.70 18.84
N GLY A 542 17.82 -31.52 18.20
CA GLY A 542 18.38 -31.32 16.84
C GLY A 542 19.14 -30.00 16.63
N GLU A 543 19.80 -29.85 15.47
CA GLU A 543 20.60 -28.64 15.11
C GLU A 543 19.78 -27.32 15.01
N LEU A 544 18.47 -27.34 15.30
CA LEU A 544 17.56 -26.20 15.24
C LEU A 544 17.41 -25.45 16.57
N ASP A 545 18.03 -25.94 17.65
CA ASP A 545 18.08 -25.28 18.97
C ASP A 545 18.59 -23.84 18.94
N ALA A 546 19.40 -23.50 17.93
CA ALA A 546 19.96 -22.17 17.77
C ALA A 546 18.91 -21.09 17.40
N TRP A 547 17.68 -21.46 17.03
CA TRP A 547 16.67 -20.51 16.52
C TRP A 547 15.65 -20.07 17.56
N VAL A 548 15.38 -20.89 18.58
CA VAL A 548 14.36 -20.61 19.59
C VAL A 548 14.94 -20.91 20.97
N ALA A 549 15.33 -19.87 21.71
CA ALA A 549 15.78 -20.02 23.09
C ALA A 549 14.62 -19.89 24.08
N THR A 550 13.50 -19.28 23.66
CA THR A 550 12.43 -18.86 24.54
C THR A 550 11.04 -18.98 23.90
N ASN A 551 9.97 -19.07 24.70
CA ASN A 551 8.60 -19.06 24.20
C ASN A 551 8.23 -17.73 23.48
N SER A 552 8.89 -16.64 23.86
CA SER A 552 8.84 -15.35 23.16
C SER A 552 9.46 -15.40 21.76
N ASP A 553 10.57 -16.11 21.57
CA ASP A 553 11.17 -16.32 20.24
C ASP A 553 10.25 -17.17 19.35
N HIS A 554 9.56 -18.16 19.94
CA HIS A 554 8.55 -18.97 19.26
C HIS A 554 7.43 -18.08 18.69
N ASN A 555 6.87 -17.18 19.50
CA ASN A 555 5.79 -16.27 19.07
C ASN A 555 6.24 -15.33 17.95
N VAL A 556 7.44 -14.75 18.06
CA VAL A 556 8.02 -13.88 17.02
C VAL A 556 8.19 -14.63 15.70
N LEU A 557 8.76 -15.83 15.72
CA LEU A 557 9.01 -16.60 14.50
C LEU A 557 7.72 -17.08 13.84
N LEU A 558 6.73 -17.51 14.63
CA LEU A 558 5.41 -17.84 14.10
C LEU A 558 4.74 -16.63 13.47
N PHE A 559 4.75 -15.48 14.16
CA PHE A 559 4.15 -14.25 13.67
C PHE A 559 4.80 -13.77 12.37
N LEU A 560 6.11 -13.53 12.38
CA LEU A 560 6.85 -13.06 11.21
C LEU A 560 6.82 -14.09 10.06
N GLY A 561 6.74 -15.37 10.40
CA GLY A 561 6.61 -16.48 9.44
C GLY A 561 5.20 -16.73 8.90
N SER A 562 4.16 -16.13 9.50
CA SER A 562 2.76 -16.33 9.11
C SER A 562 2.35 -15.61 7.82
N GLY A 563 3.17 -14.67 7.34
CA GLY A 563 2.94 -13.94 6.10
C GLY A 563 2.84 -14.92 4.91
N ARG A 564 1.70 -14.93 4.22
CA ARG A 564 1.53 -15.69 2.98
C ARG A 564 2.52 -15.17 1.94
N GLY A 565 3.62 -15.90 1.74
CA GLY A 565 4.51 -15.66 0.61
C GLY A 565 3.88 -16.23 -0.66
N ALA A 566 3.69 -15.38 -1.67
CA ALA A 566 3.76 -15.84 -3.05
C ALA A 566 5.16 -16.45 -3.27
N MET A 567 5.19 -17.70 -3.71
CA MET A 567 6.29 -18.18 -4.56
C MET A 567 5.97 -17.78 -5.99
#